data_AF-A0A0K8NVL2-F1
#
_entry.id   AF-A0A0K8NVL2-F1
#
_cell.length_a   1.000
_cell.length_b   1.000
_cell.length_c   1.000
_cell.angle_alpha   90.00
_cell.angle_beta   90.00
_cell.angle_gamma   90.00
#
_symmetry.space_group_name_H-M   'P 1'
#
loop_
_entity.id
_entity.type
_entity.pdbx_description
1 polymer ?
#
loop_
_entity_poly.entity_id
_entity_poly.type
_entity_poly.pdbx_seq_one_letter_code
_entity_poly.pdbx_strand_id
1 'polypeptide(L)'
;MQFIEIGPVPGEENCAQVGSPDYTEASLRECEVFRRMLYRLFPVPEGLPVAYVGRTHPHDFGNYREVSIRYDDANNEAVEFAYEVERSAPASWDSVARYELAWYERKRAYDVAVREQRLQPEEVPPQFGTPAPPNLPPNASFSEMLASNPL
;
A
#
# COMPACT_ATOMS: atom_id res chain seq x y z
N MET A 1 18.16 -14.64 7.85
CA MET A 1 17.06 -13.86 7.21
C MET A 1 15.75 -14.35 7.76
N GLN A 2 15.03 -13.48 8.46
CA GLN A 2 13.74 -13.73 9.09
C GLN A 2 12.70 -12.73 8.61
N PHE A 3 11.45 -12.97 9.00
CA PHE A 3 10.32 -12.09 8.73
C PHE A 3 9.57 -11.79 10.03
N ILE A 4 9.09 -10.56 10.17
CA ILE A 4 8.08 -10.19 11.16
C ILE A 4 6.86 -9.64 10.42
N GLU A 5 5.68 -10.12 10.78
CA GLU A 5 4.41 -9.82 10.13
C GLU A 5 3.86 -8.51 10.73
N ILE A 6 3.36 -7.61 9.88
CA ILE A 6 2.78 -6.33 10.30
C ILE A 6 1.27 -6.34 10.06
N GLY A 7 0.85 -6.85 8.89
CA GLY A 7 -0.53 -6.92 8.47
C GLY A 7 -0.77 -6.31 7.09
N PRO A 8 -2.00 -6.38 6.57
CA PRO A 8 -2.33 -5.94 5.21
C PRO A 8 -2.56 -4.42 5.11
N VAL A 9 -2.91 -3.79 6.24
CA VAL A 9 -3.28 -2.38 6.41
C VAL A 9 -2.89 -1.92 7.84
N PRO A 10 -2.94 -0.61 8.16
CA PRO A 10 -2.81 -0.11 9.53
C PRO A 10 -3.81 -0.76 10.51
N GLY A 11 -3.45 -0.85 11.79
CA GLY A 11 -4.09 -1.76 12.75
C GLY A 11 -5.59 -1.54 13.02
N GLU A 12 -6.12 -0.34 12.79
CA GLU A 12 -7.54 0.01 13.00
C GLU A 12 -8.31 0.20 11.68
N GLU A 13 -7.69 -0.13 10.54
CA GLU A 13 -8.30 0.04 9.22
C GLU A 13 -9.00 -1.25 8.76
N ASN A 14 -10.06 -1.08 7.96
CA ASN A 14 -10.66 -2.21 7.28
C ASN A 14 -9.72 -2.68 6.15
N CYS A 15 -9.61 -3.99 5.96
CA CYS A 15 -8.87 -4.59 4.86
C CYS A 15 -9.75 -5.48 3.98
N ALA A 16 -9.29 -5.74 2.76
CA ALA A 16 -9.89 -6.70 1.85
C ALA A 16 -10.04 -8.08 2.51
N GLN A 17 -11.23 -8.65 2.40
CA GLN A 17 -11.56 -9.92 3.02
C GLN A 17 -11.32 -11.07 2.05
N VAL A 18 -10.59 -12.10 2.49
CA VAL A 18 -10.35 -13.31 1.71
C VAL A 18 -11.69 -13.90 1.28
N GLY A 19 -11.85 -14.19 -0.02
CA GLY A 19 -13.10 -14.66 -0.61
C GLY A 19 -13.98 -13.56 -1.20
N SER A 20 -13.66 -12.28 -1.04
CA SER A 20 -14.34 -11.22 -1.79
C SER A 20 -14.03 -11.32 -3.30
N PRO A 21 -14.96 -10.95 -4.19
CA PRO A 21 -14.76 -11.06 -5.64
C PRO A 21 -13.53 -10.31 -6.18
N ASP A 22 -13.15 -9.22 -5.51
CA ASP A 22 -12.06 -8.33 -5.87
C ASP A 22 -10.83 -8.47 -4.95
N TYR A 23 -10.81 -9.49 -4.08
CA TYR A 23 -9.82 -9.65 -3.02
C TYR A 23 -8.37 -9.54 -3.53
N THR A 24 -8.03 -10.19 -4.64
CA THR A 24 -6.65 -10.19 -5.14
C THR A 24 -6.19 -8.79 -5.54
N GLU A 25 -7.04 -8.02 -6.23
CA GLU A 25 -6.71 -6.64 -6.63
C GLU A 25 -6.67 -5.70 -5.42
N ALA A 26 -7.66 -5.81 -4.53
CA ALA A 26 -7.78 -4.96 -3.35
C ALA A 26 -6.63 -5.20 -2.35
N SER A 27 -6.35 -6.46 -2.01
CA SER A 27 -5.27 -6.80 -1.06
C SER A 27 -3.87 -6.42 -1.57
N LEU A 28 -3.60 -6.60 -2.88
CA LEU A 28 -2.33 -6.16 -3.47
C LEU A 28 -2.15 -4.64 -3.38
N ARG A 29 -3.22 -3.88 -3.65
CA ARG A 29 -3.23 -2.42 -3.56
C ARG A 29 -3.03 -1.94 -2.13
N GLU A 30 -3.81 -2.48 -1.19
CA GLU A 30 -3.70 -2.15 0.23
C GLU A 30 -2.29 -2.40 0.77
N CYS A 31 -1.74 -3.60 0.52
CA CYS A 31 -0.39 -3.95 0.96
C CYS A 31 0.66 -3.04 0.33
N GLU A 32 0.54 -2.70 -0.96
CA GLU A 32 1.51 -1.84 -1.63
C GLU A 32 1.45 -0.39 -1.14
N VAL A 33 0.26 0.16 -0.91
CA VAL A 33 0.09 1.49 -0.30
C VAL A 33 0.64 1.49 1.14
N PHE A 34 0.37 0.45 1.91
CA PHE A 34 0.86 0.33 3.28
C PHE A 34 2.37 0.19 3.34
N ARG A 35 2.96 -0.62 2.45
CA ARG A 35 4.41 -0.74 2.30
C ARG A 35 5.06 0.61 2.00
N ARG A 36 4.50 1.42 1.08
CA ARG A 36 5.00 2.77 0.80
C ARG A 36 4.86 3.71 2.00
N MET A 37 3.77 3.60 2.75
CA MET A 37 3.58 4.36 4.00
C MET A 37 4.64 3.99 5.04
N LEU A 38 4.93 2.70 5.25
CA LEU A 38 5.98 2.26 6.18
C LEU A 38 7.36 2.79 5.76
N TYR A 39 7.70 2.80 4.47
CA TYR A 39 8.93 3.43 3.99
C TYR A 39 9.01 4.94 4.26
N ARG A 40 7.87 5.66 4.30
CA ARG A 40 7.84 7.09 4.64
C ARG A 40 8.00 7.32 6.14
N LEU A 41 7.28 6.56 6.96
CA LEU A 41 7.28 6.73 8.43
C LEU A 41 8.55 6.19 9.08
N PHE A 42 9.07 5.09 8.54
CA PHE A 42 10.21 4.36 9.06
C PHE A 42 11.20 4.08 7.91
N PRO A 43 11.91 5.10 7.41
CA PRO A 43 12.89 4.92 6.35
C PRO A 43 13.96 3.91 6.78
N VAL A 44 14.25 2.93 5.93
CA VAL A 44 15.33 1.98 6.19
C VAL A 44 16.67 2.69 6.05
N PRO A 45 17.52 2.72 7.09
CA PRO A 45 18.86 3.30 7.00
C PRO A 45 19.69 2.66 5.89
N GLU A 46 20.53 3.46 5.24
CA GLU A 46 21.42 2.96 4.18
C GLU A 46 22.32 1.83 4.70
N GLY A 47 22.39 0.73 3.96
CA GLY A 47 23.22 -0.44 4.30
C GLY A 47 22.63 -1.36 5.37
N LEU A 48 21.53 -0.99 6.04
CA LEU A 48 20.86 -1.88 6.99
C LEU A 48 20.16 -3.02 6.23
N PRO A 49 20.40 -4.31 6.57
CA PRO A 49 19.84 -5.44 5.84
C PRO A 49 18.37 -5.69 6.20
N VAL A 50 17.51 -4.70 5.93
CA VAL A 50 16.07 -4.69 6.19
C VAL A 50 15.30 -4.28 4.94
N ALA A 51 14.12 -4.87 4.71
CA ALA A 51 13.18 -4.42 3.68
C ALA A 51 11.73 -4.72 4.04
N TYR A 52 10.82 -3.78 3.74
CA TYR A 52 9.39 -4.06 3.73
C TYR A 52 9.03 -4.86 2.47
N VAL A 53 8.31 -5.96 2.65
CA VAL A 53 7.95 -6.89 1.57
C VAL A 53 6.47 -7.26 1.67
N GLY A 54 5.83 -7.45 0.52
CA GLY A 54 4.53 -8.12 0.46
C GLY A 54 4.73 -9.62 0.53
N ARG A 55 3.97 -10.31 1.39
CA ARG A 55 3.97 -11.78 1.49
C ARG A 55 2.60 -12.34 1.15
N THR A 56 2.59 -13.59 0.73
CA THR A 56 1.39 -14.33 0.37
C THR A 56 1.39 -15.65 1.13
N HIS A 57 0.34 -15.88 1.90
CA HIS A 57 0.15 -17.02 2.78
C HIS A 57 -1.03 -17.86 2.28
N PRO A 58 -0.83 -19.12 1.91
CA PRO A 58 -1.94 -20.00 1.54
C PRO A 58 -2.91 -20.16 2.72
N HIS A 59 -4.21 -20.00 2.48
CA HIS A 59 -5.27 -20.23 3.44
C HIS A 59 -6.42 -21.02 2.77
N ASP A 60 -7.25 -21.70 3.57
CA ASP A 60 -8.32 -22.58 3.08
C ASP A 60 -9.34 -21.88 2.16
N PHE A 61 -9.45 -20.56 2.30
CA PHE A 61 -10.39 -19.71 1.56
C PHE A 61 -9.72 -18.88 0.46
N GLY A 62 -8.44 -19.12 0.18
CA GLY A 62 -7.64 -18.37 -0.79
C GLY A 62 -6.31 -17.90 -0.20
N ASN A 63 -5.49 -17.25 -1.02
CA ASN A 63 -4.20 -16.75 -0.56
C ASN A 63 -4.35 -15.46 0.24
N TYR A 64 -4.08 -15.48 1.55
CA TYR A 64 -3.97 -14.26 2.35
C TYR A 64 -2.72 -13.46 1.97
N ARG A 65 -2.77 -12.13 2.06
CA ARG A 65 -1.64 -11.24 1.76
C ARG A 65 -1.47 -10.22 2.86
N GLU A 66 -0.22 -9.84 3.09
CA GLU A 66 0.14 -8.86 4.11
C GLU A 66 1.49 -8.21 3.79
N VAL A 67 1.81 -7.15 4.52
CA VAL A 67 3.14 -6.57 4.59
C VAL A 67 3.91 -7.17 5.76
N SER A 68 5.16 -7.51 5.52
CA SER A 68 6.09 -8.01 6.54
C SER A 68 7.43 -7.28 6.41
N ILE A 69 8.24 -7.31 7.45
CA ILE A 69 9.62 -6.81 7.44
C ILE A 69 10.54 -8.01 7.31
N ARG A 70 11.33 -8.06 6.25
CA ARG A 70 12.44 -9.01 6.10
C ARG A 70 13.70 -8.39 6.69
N TYR A 71 14.37 -9.12 7.58
CA TYR A 71 15.59 -8.63 8.24
C TYR A 71 16.64 -9.76 8.41
N ASP A 72 17.90 -9.37 8.56
CA ASP A 72 18.97 -10.30 8.94
C ASP A 72 19.03 -10.47 10.47
N ASP A 73 18.70 -11.66 10.96
CA ASP A 73 18.67 -12.01 12.38
C ASP A 73 20.08 -12.17 13.00
N ALA A 74 21.13 -12.18 12.19
CA ALA A 74 22.51 -12.08 12.66
C ALA A 74 22.97 -10.62 12.89
N ASN A 75 22.18 -9.62 12.49
CA ASN A 75 22.49 -8.20 12.66
C ASN A 75 21.56 -7.58 13.71
N ASN A 76 22.11 -7.21 14.87
CA ASN A 76 21.33 -6.67 16.00
C ASN A 76 20.58 -5.37 15.65
N GLU A 77 21.16 -4.47 14.83
CA GLU A 77 20.50 -3.24 14.42
C GLU A 77 19.30 -3.54 13.49
N ALA A 78 19.43 -4.54 12.63
CA ALA A 78 18.34 -4.97 11.75
C ALA A 78 17.19 -5.61 12.54
N VAL A 79 17.53 -6.39 13.57
CA VAL A 79 16.56 -6.95 14.53
C VAL A 79 15.84 -5.82 15.27
N GLU A 80 16.59 -4.91 15.90
CA GLU A 80 16.02 -3.79 16.66
C GLU A 80 15.09 -2.93 15.79
N PHE A 81 15.52 -2.58 14.58
CA PHE A 81 14.70 -1.85 13.62
C PHE A 81 13.39 -2.58 13.31
N ALA A 82 13.44 -3.88 12.99
CA ALA A 82 12.25 -4.64 12.64
C ALA A 82 11.22 -4.70 13.78
N TYR A 83 11.67 -4.92 15.02
CA TYR A 83 10.79 -4.96 16.20
C TYR A 83 10.29 -3.57 16.62
N GLU A 84 11.07 -2.50 16.41
CA GLU A 84 10.60 -1.13 16.64
C GLU A 84 9.47 -0.78 15.66
N VAL A 85 9.63 -1.09 14.38
CA VAL A 85 8.59 -0.78 13.38
C VAL A 85 7.32 -1.60 13.60
N GLU A 86 7.42 -2.88 13.98
CA GLU A 86 6.23 -3.68 14.30
C GLU A 86 5.46 -3.11 15.50
N ARG A 87 6.15 -2.80 16.60
CA ARG A 87 5.55 -2.21 17.79
C ARG A 87 4.97 -0.82 17.55
N SER A 88 5.58 -0.06 16.64
CA SER A 88 5.18 1.30 16.29
C SER A 88 4.33 1.37 15.02
N ALA A 89 3.82 0.22 14.53
CA ALA A 89 2.99 0.17 13.34
C ALA A 89 1.77 1.10 13.49
N PRO A 90 1.45 1.90 12.46
CA PRO A 90 0.42 2.92 12.57
C PRO A 90 -0.97 2.29 12.73
N ALA A 91 -1.85 2.95 13.47
CA ALA A 91 -3.25 2.57 13.61
C ALA A 91 -4.09 2.94 12.38
N SER A 92 -3.75 4.03 11.68
CA SER A 92 -4.54 4.58 10.57
C SER A 92 -3.67 5.00 9.40
N TRP A 93 -4.29 5.19 8.22
CA TRP A 93 -3.60 5.68 7.02
C TRP A 93 -3.14 7.13 7.14
N ASP A 94 -1.93 7.45 6.65
CA ASP A 94 -1.49 8.84 6.47
C ASP A 94 -2.22 9.51 5.29
N SER A 95 -2.08 10.83 5.17
CA SER A 95 -2.74 11.59 4.10
C SER A 95 -2.36 11.10 2.70
N VAL A 96 -1.10 10.71 2.52
CA VAL A 96 -0.56 10.23 1.23
C VAL A 96 -1.20 8.90 0.86
N ALA A 97 -1.23 7.94 1.78
CA ALA A 97 -1.85 6.63 1.60
C ALA A 97 -3.34 6.75 1.30
N ARG A 98 -4.06 7.62 2.02
CA ARG A 98 -5.48 7.91 1.75
C ARG A 98 -5.69 8.44 0.33
N TYR A 99 -4.82 9.34 -0.12
CA TYR A 99 -4.87 9.84 -1.50
C TYR A 99 -4.59 8.71 -2.49
N GLU A 100 -3.54 7.92 -2.29
CA GLU A 100 -3.19 6.81 -3.17
C GLU A 100 -4.36 5.82 -3.31
N LEU A 101 -5.00 5.43 -2.19
CA LEU A 101 -6.18 4.56 -2.20
C LEU A 101 -7.32 5.15 -3.04
N ALA A 102 -7.67 6.42 -2.81
CA ALA A 102 -8.72 7.10 -3.55
C ALA A 102 -8.37 7.24 -5.05
N TRP A 103 -7.09 7.46 -5.38
CA TRP A 103 -6.61 7.47 -6.76
C TRP A 103 -6.80 6.11 -7.44
N TYR A 104 -6.45 5.01 -6.77
CA TYR A 104 -6.64 3.66 -7.32
C TYR A 104 -8.11 3.28 -7.46
N GLU A 105 -8.98 3.71 -6.53
CA GLU A 105 -10.42 3.55 -6.66
C GLU A 105 -10.96 4.27 -7.89
N ARG A 106 -10.54 5.53 -8.09
CA ARG A 106 -10.94 6.31 -9.26
C ARG A 106 -10.40 5.71 -10.56
N LYS A 107 -9.13 5.30 -10.58
CA LYS A 107 -8.54 4.59 -11.72
C LYS A 107 -9.36 3.34 -12.07
N ARG A 108 -9.70 2.51 -11.08
CA ARG A 108 -10.51 1.31 -11.29
C ARG A 108 -11.89 1.65 -11.87
N ALA A 109 -12.52 2.74 -11.41
CA ALA A 109 -13.80 3.18 -11.96
C ALA A 109 -13.70 3.56 -13.45
N TYR A 110 -12.61 4.23 -13.85
CA TYR A 110 -12.32 4.52 -15.26
C TYR A 110 -12.05 3.25 -16.06
N ASP A 111 -11.20 2.35 -15.57
CA ASP A 111 -10.87 1.09 -16.24
C ASP A 111 -12.13 0.23 -16.47
N VAL A 112 -13.04 0.18 -15.48
CA VAL A 112 -14.34 -0.50 -15.61
C VAL A 112 -15.24 0.20 -16.64
N ALA A 113 -15.32 1.53 -16.61
CA ALA A 113 -16.15 2.29 -17.57
C ALA A 113 -15.68 2.10 -19.02
N VAL A 114 -14.37 2.08 -19.25
CA VAL A 114 -13.78 1.80 -20.57
C VAL A 114 -14.07 0.36 -21.00
N ARG A 115 -13.85 -0.62 -20.11
CA ARG A 115 -14.14 -2.03 -20.39
C ARG A 115 -15.61 -2.27 -20.76
N GLU A 116 -16.52 -1.54 -20.12
CA GLU A 116 -17.97 -1.59 -20.36
C GLU A 116 -18.43 -0.68 -21.50
N GLN A 117 -17.51 -0.04 -22.22
CA GLN A 117 -17.79 0.88 -23.34
C GLN A 117 -18.70 2.06 -22.94
N ARG A 118 -18.73 2.42 -21.66
CA ARG A 118 -19.42 3.60 -21.14
C ARG A 118 -18.58 4.88 -21.29
N LEU A 119 -17.29 4.73 -21.55
CA LEU A 119 -16.33 5.81 -21.73
C LEU A 119 -15.30 5.36 -22.79
N GLN A 120 -14.88 6.25 -23.68
CA GLN A 120 -13.77 5.99 -24.59
C GLN A 120 -12.42 6.15 -23.86
N PRO A 121 -11.38 5.37 -24.21
CA PRO A 121 -10.06 5.49 -23.58
C PRO A 121 -9.49 6.92 -23.59
N GLU A 122 -9.75 7.70 -24.64
CA GLU A 122 -9.26 9.07 -24.82
C GLU A 122 -9.95 10.08 -23.89
N GLU A 123 -11.09 9.71 -23.32
CA GLU A 123 -11.83 10.53 -22.35
C GLU A 123 -11.35 10.31 -20.90
N VAL A 124 -10.50 9.31 -20.65
CA VAL A 124 -9.89 9.08 -19.35
C VAL A 124 -8.84 10.16 -19.06
N PRO A 125 -8.90 10.87 -17.91
CA PRO A 125 -7.89 11.86 -17.58
C PRO A 125 -6.48 11.24 -17.60
N PRO A 126 -5.47 11.91 -18.17
CA PRO A 126 -4.14 11.33 -18.37
C PRO A 126 -3.51 10.76 -17.09
N GLN A 127 -3.77 11.37 -15.93
CA GLN A 127 -3.23 10.88 -14.66
C GLN A 127 -3.78 9.51 -14.23
N PHE A 128 -4.83 8.97 -14.85
CA PHE A 128 -5.35 7.62 -14.58
C PHE A 128 -4.93 6.59 -15.65
N GLY A 129 -4.27 7.05 -16.71
CA GLY A 129 -3.64 6.19 -17.72
C GLY A 129 -2.32 5.57 -17.25
N THR A 130 -1.75 6.04 -16.14
CA THR A 130 -0.52 5.50 -15.55
C THR A 130 -0.80 4.30 -14.65
N PRO A 131 0.20 3.41 -14.42
CA PRO A 131 0.03 2.26 -13.53
C PRO A 131 0.06 2.61 -12.03
N ALA A 132 0.51 3.81 -11.68
CA ALA A 132 0.71 4.26 -10.30
C ALA A 132 0.28 5.73 -10.13
N PRO A 133 -0.09 6.13 -8.89
CA PRO A 133 -0.41 7.52 -8.56
C PRO A 133 0.80 8.44 -8.78
N PRO A 134 0.57 9.76 -8.92
CA PRO A 134 1.65 10.74 -9.03
C PRO A 134 2.56 10.69 -7.79
N ASN A 135 3.78 11.22 -7.93
CA ASN A 135 4.65 11.38 -6.76
C ASN A 135 4.10 12.51 -5.88
N LEU A 136 3.81 12.19 -4.62
CA LEU A 136 3.16 13.09 -3.67
C LEU A 136 4.15 13.56 -2.60
N PRO A 137 4.08 14.83 -2.15
CA PRO A 137 4.93 15.29 -1.07
C PRO A 137 4.61 14.51 0.22
N PRO A 138 5.61 13.96 0.95
CA PRO A 138 5.35 13.08 2.09
C PRO A 138 4.57 13.75 3.23
N ASN A 139 4.64 15.08 3.33
CA ASN A 139 3.98 15.86 4.39
C ASN A 139 2.79 16.69 3.87
N ALA A 140 2.34 16.47 2.64
CA ALA A 140 1.18 17.19 2.12
C ALA A 140 -0.10 16.69 2.78
N SER A 141 -0.99 17.62 3.12
CA SER A 141 -2.34 17.29 3.51
C SER A 141 -3.11 16.73 2.32
N PHE A 142 -4.16 15.95 2.62
CA PHE A 142 -5.03 15.39 1.59
C PHE A 142 -5.64 16.49 0.69
N SER A 143 -6.04 17.62 1.28
CA SER A 143 -6.60 18.75 0.55
C SER A 143 -5.60 19.40 -0.42
N GLU A 144 -4.34 19.56 -0.01
CA GLU A 144 -3.28 20.09 -0.90
C GLU A 144 -3.01 19.15 -2.07
N MET A 145 -3.01 17.84 -1.81
CA MET A 145 -2.85 16.82 -2.84
C MET A 145 -4.01 16.84 -3.83
N LEU A 146 -5.26 16.97 -3.36
CA LEU A 146 -6.42 17.13 -4.25
C LEU A 146 -6.36 18.41 -5.10
N ALA A 147 -5.88 19.51 -4.53
CA ALA A 147 -5.75 20.77 -5.26
C ALA A 147 -4.74 20.68 -6.41
N SER A 148 -3.63 19.95 -6.20
CA SER A 148 -2.57 19.78 -7.20
C SER A 148 -2.83 18.61 -8.16
N ASN A 149 -3.52 17.56 -7.68
CA ASN A 149 -3.80 16.34 -8.43
C ASN A 149 -5.26 15.91 -8.17
N PRO A 150 -6.23 16.50 -8.88
CA PRO A 150 -7.65 16.18 -8.69
C PRO A 150 -7.97 14.72 -8.99
N LEU A 151 -8.92 14.16 -8.23
CA LEU A 151 -9.44 12.81 -8.40
C LEU A 151 -10.69 12.76 -9.26
#